data_AF-A0A6D0WJ92-F1
#
_entry.id   AF-A0A6D0WJ92-F1
#
_cell.length_a   1.000
_cell.length_b   1.000
_cell.length_c   1.000
_cell.angle_alpha   90.00
_cell.angle_beta   90.00
_cell.angle_gamma   90.00
#
_symmetry.space_group_name_H-M   'P 1'
#
loop_
_entity.id
_entity.type
_entity.pdbx_description
1 polymer ?
#
loop_
_entity_poly.entity_id
_entity_poly.type
_entity_poly.pdbx_seq_one_letter_code
_entity_poly.pdbx_strand_id
1 'polypeptide(L)'
;MSTFTDKEMIKEIKERIGSLDVRDNIERRAYEIALASLEAEPVAKIIAHYPLGIDVGKQKFVQAIGELPDFGGHLFAAPPAAVVPDDGREKFEALVRFHAGDKNHETLLLRANEGMNYQDPNVDLAWIFWKSSREHI
;
A
#
# COMPACT_ATOMS: atom_id res chain seq x y z
N MET A 1 -0.98 32.32 -6.95
CA MET A 1 -0.84 30.90 -6.60
C MET A 1 -0.73 30.84 -5.08
N SER A 2 -1.71 30.27 -4.38
CA SER A 2 -1.59 30.08 -2.93
C SER A 2 -0.75 28.83 -2.69
N THR A 3 0.36 28.95 -1.98
CA THR A 3 1.16 27.80 -1.54
C THR A 3 0.46 27.18 -0.34
N PHE A 4 -0.15 26.02 -0.54
CA PHE A 4 -0.66 25.21 0.56
C PHE A 4 0.51 24.68 1.40
N THR A 5 0.38 24.76 2.72
CA THR A 5 1.32 24.12 3.64
C THR A 5 0.96 22.65 3.83
N ASP A 6 1.94 21.79 4.17
CA ASP A 6 1.69 20.36 4.44
C ASP A 6 0.59 20.17 5.49
N LYS A 7 0.52 21.06 6.49
CA LYS A 7 -0.53 21.04 7.53
C LYS A 7 -1.93 21.26 6.97
N GLU A 8 -2.08 22.16 5.99
CA GLU A 8 -3.34 22.42 5.34
C GLU A 8 -3.75 21.27 4.41
N MET A 9 -2.78 20.67 3.70
CA MET A 9 -3.01 19.48 2.87
C MET A 9 -3.43 18.27 3.71
N ILE A 10 -2.73 18.01 4.82
CA ILE A 10 -3.06 16.93 5.75
C ILE A 10 -4.48 17.11 6.29
N LYS A 11 -4.87 18.34 6.66
CA LYS A 11 -6.22 18.64 7.14
C LYS A 11 -7.28 18.32 6.10
N GLU A 12 -7.09 18.78 4.86
CA GLU A 12 -8.04 18.53 3.77
C GLU A 12 -8.19 17.04 3.47
N ILE A 13 -7.08 16.29 3.42
CA ILE A 13 -7.08 14.86 3.14
C ILE A 13 -7.85 14.09 4.23
N LYS A 14 -7.67 14.44 5.51
CA LYS A 14 -8.42 13.82 6.62
C LYS A 14 -9.93 14.08 6.52
N GLU A 15 -10.34 15.29 6.16
CA GLU A 15 -11.75 15.63 5.95
C GLU A 15 -12.36 14.84 4.77
N ARG A 16 -11.62 14.70 3.66
CA ARG A 16 -12.07 13.91 2.50
C ARG A 16 -12.26 12.43 2.85
N ILE A 17 -11.30 11.79 3.52
CA ILE A 17 -11.40 10.39 3.96
C ILE A 17 -12.62 10.17 4.88
N GLY A 18 -12.93 11.14 5.76
CA GLY A 18 -14.09 11.07 6.64
C GLY A 18 -15.45 11.19 5.91
N SER A 19 -15.47 11.82 4.74
CA SER A 19 -16.68 12.04 3.94
C SER A 19 -16.95 10.98 2.86
N LEU A 20 -15.92 10.22 2.46
CA LEU A 20 -16.03 9.19 1.42
C LEU A 20 -16.85 7.99 1.91
N ASP A 21 -17.78 7.47 1.09
CA ASP A 21 -18.50 6.24 1.40
C ASP A 21 -17.54 5.03 1.37
N VAL A 22 -17.84 3.99 2.16
CA VAL A 22 -17.02 2.76 2.26
C VAL A 22 -16.92 2.00 0.92
N ARG A 23 -17.80 2.32 -0.04
CA ARG A 23 -17.86 1.72 -1.37
C ARG A 23 -16.76 2.25 -2.32
N ASP A 24 -16.21 3.44 -2.05
CA ASP A 24 -15.17 4.08 -2.86
C ASP A 24 -13.76 3.73 -2.35
N ASN A 25 -13.45 2.44 -2.36
CA ASN A 25 -12.20 1.90 -1.80
C ASN A 25 -10.95 2.47 -2.48
N ILE A 26 -11.00 2.79 -3.78
CA ILE A 26 -9.82 3.28 -4.52
C ILE A 26 -9.50 4.72 -4.15
N GLU A 27 -10.49 5.61 -4.12
CA GLU A 27 -10.28 7.03 -3.78
C GLU A 27 -9.87 7.18 -2.32
N ARG A 28 -10.57 6.49 -1.41
CA ARG A 28 -10.22 6.44 0.00
C ARG A 28 -8.77 5.99 0.20
N ARG A 29 -8.36 4.90 -0.47
CA ARG A 29 -7.00 4.37 -0.35
C ARG A 29 -5.94 5.31 -0.93
N ALA A 30 -6.25 6.02 -2.01
CA ALA A 30 -5.34 7.03 -2.56
C ALA A 30 -5.09 8.17 -1.54
N TYR A 31 -6.14 8.64 -0.86
CA TYR A 31 -6.01 9.65 0.18
C TYR A 31 -5.26 9.14 1.42
N GLU A 32 -5.50 7.90 1.85
CA GLU A 32 -4.77 7.30 2.97
C GLU A 32 -3.28 7.16 2.69
N ILE A 33 -2.90 6.77 1.46
CA ILE A 33 -1.48 6.72 1.04
C ILE A 33 -0.86 8.12 1.01
N ALA A 34 -1.59 9.12 0.50
CA ALA A 34 -1.13 10.50 0.47
C ALA A 34 -0.92 11.04 1.89
N LEU A 35 -1.84 10.75 2.82
CA LEU A 35 -1.73 11.13 4.23
C LEU A 35 -0.51 10.46 4.88
N ALA A 36 -0.37 9.15 4.73
CA ALA A 36 0.76 8.40 5.28
C ALA A 36 2.11 8.90 4.73
N SER A 37 2.14 9.33 3.47
CA SER A 37 3.34 9.87 2.82
C SER A 37 3.69 11.27 3.32
N LEU A 38 2.70 12.10 3.64
CA LEU A 38 2.89 13.44 4.22
C LEU A 38 3.26 13.39 5.71
N GLU A 39 2.81 12.37 6.43
CA GLU A 39 3.11 12.16 7.84
C GLU A 39 4.36 11.27 8.07
N ALA A 40 4.98 10.74 7.02
CA ALA A 40 6.13 9.84 7.13
C ALA A 40 7.40 10.58 7.59
N GLU A 41 8.02 10.05 8.65
CA GLU A 41 9.36 10.48 9.07
C GLU A 41 10.45 9.71 8.31
N PRO A 42 11.52 10.38 7.86
CA PRO A 42 12.60 9.72 7.15
C PRO A 42 13.42 8.83 8.10
N VAL A 43 13.77 7.63 7.64
CA VAL A 43 14.54 6.65 8.42
C VAL A 43 16.04 6.79 8.25
N ALA A 44 16.48 7.40 7.15
CA ALA A 44 17.88 7.67 6.87
C ALA A 44 18.03 8.82 5.87
N LYS A 45 19.24 9.37 5.78
CA LYS A 45 19.62 10.37 4.79
C LYS A 45 20.81 9.85 4.00
N ILE A 46 20.69 9.79 2.67
CA ILE A 46 21.84 9.55 1.81
C ILE A 46 22.54 10.89 1.60
N ILE A 47 23.86 10.91 1.70
CA ILE A 47 24.69 12.08 1.37
C ILE A 47 25.71 11.61 0.35
N ALA A 48 25.65 12.11 -0.89
CA ALA A 48 26.68 11.85 -1.88
C ALA A 48 27.86 12.80 -1.64
N HIS A 49 28.97 12.26 -1.14
CA HIS A 49 30.23 12.99 -1.05
C HIS A 49 31.02 12.76 -2.33
N TYR A 50 31.20 13.79 -3.15
CA TYR A 50 32.19 13.74 -4.22
C TYR A 50 33.58 13.94 -3.62
N PRO A 51 34.52 13.00 -3.79
CA PRO A 51 35.90 13.30 -3.48
C PRO A 51 36.36 14.42 -4.41
N LEU A 52 36.70 15.57 -3.84
CA LEU A 52 37.41 16.63 -4.52
C LEU A 52 38.74 16.06 -5.06
N GLY A 53 38.78 15.80 -6.37
CA GLY A 53 39.99 15.61 -7.16
C GLY A 53 40.79 14.33 -6.90
N ILE A 54 40.60 13.32 -7.75
CA ILE A 54 41.71 12.45 -8.14
C ILE A 54 41.84 12.55 -9.66
N ASP A 55 42.88 13.26 -10.10
CA ASP A 55 43.28 13.40 -11.49
C ASP A 55 43.70 12.04 -12.07
N VAL A 56 42.76 11.35 -12.71
CA VAL A 56 43.08 10.23 -13.61
C VAL A 56 42.52 10.52 -15.00
N GLY A 57 43.26 11.35 -15.73
CA GLY A 57 43.19 11.39 -17.19
C GLY A 57 42.18 12.37 -17.79
N LYS A 58 42.71 13.48 -18.33
CA LYS A 58 42.25 14.23 -19.52
C LYS A 58 40.75 14.63 -19.65
N GLN A 59 39.93 14.56 -18.62
CA GLN A 59 38.57 15.09 -18.69
C GLN A 59 38.48 16.44 -17.96
N LYS A 60 38.43 17.54 -18.72
CA LYS A 60 38.26 18.89 -18.17
C LYS A 60 36.83 19.07 -17.68
N PHE A 61 36.60 18.92 -16.39
CA PHE A 61 35.37 19.39 -15.78
C PHE A 61 35.55 20.84 -15.34
N VAL A 62 34.57 21.69 -15.65
CA VAL A 62 34.51 23.07 -15.13
C VAL A 62 34.36 22.96 -13.62
N GLN A 63 35.34 23.49 -12.87
CA GLN A 63 35.27 23.54 -11.42
C GLN A 63 34.14 24.49 -11.03
N ALA A 64 33.06 23.95 -10.48
CA ALA A 64 32.05 24.78 -9.82
C ALA A 64 32.72 25.41 -8.59
N ILE A 65 32.94 26.73 -8.65
CA ILE A 65 33.46 27.52 -7.54
C ILE A 65 32.29 27.78 -6.60
N GLY A 66 31.98 26.80 -5.75
CA GLY A 66 30.90 26.84 -4.78
C GLY A 66 30.71 25.47 -4.18
N GLU A 67 30.47 25.38 -2.87
CA GLU A 67 30.05 24.14 -2.23
C GLU A 67 28.88 23.57 -3.03
N LEU A 68 29.11 22.44 -3.72
CA LEU A 68 28.03 21.69 -4.33
C LEU A 68 27.08 21.32 -3.19
N PRO A 69 25.77 21.65 -3.28
CA PRO A 69 24.84 21.26 -2.24
C PRO A 69 24.93 19.75 -2.06
N ASP A 70 24.97 19.28 -0.82
CA ASP A 70 24.96 17.86 -0.47
C ASP A 70 23.84 17.16 -1.24
N PHE A 71 24.19 16.54 -2.36
CA PHE A 71 23.22 15.93 -3.26
C PHE A 71 22.82 14.61 -2.61
N GLY A 72 21.75 14.67 -1.83
CA GLY A 72 21.39 13.61 -0.90
C GLY A 72 19.91 13.64 -0.56
N GLY A 73 19.22 12.54 -0.85
CA GLY A 73 17.78 12.39 -0.55
C GLY A 73 17.52 11.77 0.82
N HIS A 74 16.33 12.00 1.34
CA HIS A 74 15.81 11.28 2.49
C HIS A 74 15.29 9.90 2.05
N LEU A 75 15.58 8.88 2.84
CA LEU A 75 15.02 7.54 2.69
C LEU A 75 13.86 7.40 3.67
N PHE A 76 12.72 6.92 3.17
CA PHE A 76 11.53 6.66 3.96
C PHE A 76 11.33 5.15 4.06
N ALA A 77 10.86 4.68 5.21
CA ALA A 77 10.40 3.30 5.30
C ALA A 77 9.23 3.11 4.34
N ALA A 78 9.16 1.95 3.69
CA ALA A 78 7.94 1.57 3.00
C ALA A 78 6.79 1.53 4.03
N PRO A 79 5.64 2.15 3.76
CA PRO A 79 4.48 2.01 4.61
C PRO A 79 4.18 0.51 4.82
N PRO A 80 3.85 0.08 6.05
CA PRO A 80 3.48 -1.32 6.28
C PRO A 80 2.33 -1.68 5.34
N ALA A 81 2.44 -2.83 4.67
CA ALA A 81 1.38 -3.32 3.79
C ALA A 81 0.07 -3.33 4.57
N ALA A 82 -0.98 -2.72 3.99
CA ALA A 82 -2.30 -2.69 4.62
C ALA A 82 -2.73 -4.14 4.88
N VAL A 83 -2.75 -4.53 6.16
CA VAL A 83 -3.33 -5.81 6.59
C VAL A 83 -4.81 -5.66 6.36
N VAL A 84 -5.28 -6.09 5.19
CA VAL A 84 -6.71 -6.20 4.90
C VAL A 84 -7.27 -7.09 6.00
N PRO A 85 -8.21 -6.61 6.84
CA PRO A 85 -8.90 -7.47 7.80
C PRO A 85 -9.45 -8.70 7.05
N ASP A 86 -9.58 -9.85 7.72
CA ASP A 86 -10.07 -11.13 7.14
C ASP A 86 -11.56 -11.08 6.70
N ASP A 87 -12.05 -9.90 6.31
CA ASP A 87 -13.26 -9.60 5.57
C ASP A 87 -13.29 -10.27 4.19
N GLY A 88 -12.15 -10.83 3.75
CA GLY A 88 -12.08 -11.62 2.53
C GLY A 88 -12.87 -12.92 2.62
N ARG A 89 -12.87 -13.55 3.79
CA ARG A 89 -13.61 -14.78 4.00
C ARG A 89 -15.11 -14.56 3.94
N GLU A 90 -15.63 -13.51 4.57
CA GLU A 90 -17.05 -13.16 4.49
C GLU A 90 -17.49 -12.83 3.05
N LYS A 91 -16.66 -12.07 2.31
CA LYS A 91 -16.92 -11.76 0.88
C LYS A 91 -16.94 -13.00 0.01
N PHE A 92 -16.02 -13.93 0.21
CA PHE A 92 -16.00 -15.21 -0.50
C PHE A 92 -17.25 -16.03 -0.19
N GLU A 93 -17.62 -16.16 1.08
CA GLU A 93 -18.82 -16.91 1.48
C GLU A 93 -20.10 -16.28 0.94
N ALA A 94 -20.20 -14.95 0.92
CA ALA A 94 -21.33 -14.25 0.30
C ALA A 94 -21.45 -14.55 -1.20
N LEU A 95 -20.32 -14.63 -1.92
CA LEU A 95 -20.29 -15.00 -3.33
C LEU A 95 -20.78 -16.45 -3.55
N VAL A 96 -20.36 -17.38 -2.69
CA VAL A 96 -20.80 -18.78 -2.73
C VAL A 96 -22.31 -18.87 -2.47
N ARG A 97 -22.82 -18.18 -1.44
CA ARG A 97 -24.25 -18.11 -1.12
C ARG A 97 -25.08 -17.57 -2.29
N PHE A 98 -24.59 -16.53 -2.96
CA PHE A 98 -25.26 -15.92 -4.12
C PHE A 98 -25.44 -16.92 -5.28
N HIS A 99 -24.45 -17.78 -5.54
CA HIS A 99 -24.47 -18.70 -6.68
C HIS A 99 -25.02 -20.10 -6.36
N ALA A 100 -24.90 -20.57 -5.11
CA ALA A 100 -25.33 -21.91 -4.70
C ALA A 100 -26.85 -22.02 -4.45
N GLY A 101 -27.56 -20.89 -4.38
CA GLY A 101 -28.99 -20.83 -4.06
C GLY A 101 -29.31 -21.27 -2.62
N ASP A 102 -30.61 -21.33 -2.31
CA ASP A 102 -31.09 -21.48 -0.92
C ASP A 102 -30.84 -22.87 -0.29
N LYS A 103 -30.54 -23.91 -1.07
CA LYS A 103 -30.60 -25.30 -0.55
C LYS A 103 -29.25 -25.97 -0.30
N ASN A 104 -28.13 -25.40 -0.77
CA ASN A 104 -26.85 -26.10 -0.78
C ASN A 104 -25.68 -25.37 -0.13
N HIS A 105 -25.81 -24.11 0.28
CA HIS A 105 -24.66 -23.34 0.78
C HIS A 105 -24.24 -23.70 2.21
N GLU A 106 -25.16 -24.18 3.06
CA GLU A 106 -24.85 -24.54 4.46
C GLU A 106 -23.83 -25.69 4.55
N THR A 107 -23.93 -26.69 3.67
CA THR A 107 -23.00 -27.82 3.61
C THR A 107 -21.70 -27.46 2.90
N LEU A 108 -21.76 -26.64 1.86
CA LEU A 108 -20.60 -26.17 1.10
C LEU A 108 -19.67 -25.27 1.93
N LEU A 109 -20.23 -24.48 2.85
CA LEU A 109 -19.48 -23.56 3.69
C LEU A 109 -19.08 -24.14 5.06
N LEU A 110 -19.27 -25.44 5.27
CA LEU A 110 -18.73 -26.12 6.45
C LEU A 110 -17.21 -25.99 6.47
N ARG A 111 -16.69 -25.49 7.58
CA ARG A 111 -15.26 -25.27 7.76
C ARG A 111 -14.64 -26.45 8.50
N ALA A 112 -13.43 -26.82 8.11
CA ALA A 112 -12.62 -27.83 8.76
C ALA A 112 -11.35 -27.20 9.35
N ASN A 113 -10.58 -28.00 10.10
CA ASN A 113 -9.30 -27.62 10.69
C ASN A 113 -9.33 -26.25 11.39
N GLU A 114 -10.24 -26.10 12.37
CA GLU A 114 -10.41 -24.85 13.15
C GLU A 114 -10.73 -23.61 12.31
N GLY A 115 -11.32 -23.80 11.13
CA GLY A 115 -11.64 -22.70 10.23
C GLY A 115 -10.56 -22.40 9.21
N MET A 116 -9.46 -23.16 9.13
CA MET A 116 -8.41 -22.91 8.14
C MET A 116 -8.87 -23.21 6.70
N ASN A 117 -9.73 -24.21 6.51
CA ASN A 117 -10.17 -24.67 5.18
C ASN A 117 -11.67 -24.99 5.16
N TYR A 118 -12.19 -25.23 3.95
CA TYR A 118 -13.55 -25.75 3.77
C TYR A 118 -13.55 -27.27 3.69
N GLN A 119 -14.60 -27.90 4.20
CA GLN A 119 -14.75 -29.35 4.15
C GLN A 119 -15.03 -29.86 2.73
N ASP A 120 -15.71 -29.06 1.91
CA ASP A 120 -15.88 -29.34 0.48
C ASP A 120 -14.58 -29.02 -0.29
N PRO A 121 -13.97 -30.00 -0.98
CA PRO A 121 -12.71 -29.79 -1.70
C PRO A 121 -12.77 -28.74 -2.81
N ASN A 122 -13.92 -28.58 -3.48
CA ASN A 122 -14.07 -27.60 -4.55
C ASN A 122 -14.16 -26.19 -3.98
N VAL A 123 -14.87 -26.02 -2.87
CA VAL A 123 -14.95 -24.73 -2.16
C VAL A 123 -13.60 -24.36 -1.57
N ASP A 124 -12.85 -25.32 -1.04
CA ASP A 124 -11.51 -25.07 -0.51
C ASP A 124 -10.52 -24.63 -1.59
N LEU A 125 -10.51 -25.31 -2.75
CA LEU A 125 -9.71 -24.89 -3.90
C LEU A 125 -10.14 -23.49 -4.39
N ALA A 126 -11.44 -23.23 -4.48
CA ALA A 126 -11.95 -21.91 -4.87
C ALA A 126 -11.50 -20.81 -3.89
N TRP A 127 -11.46 -21.09 -2.59
CA TRP A 127 -10.93 -20.17 -1.58
C TRP A 127 -9.44 -19.89 -1.76
N ILE A 128 -8.63 -20.91 -2.04
CA ILE A 128 -7.20 -20.75 -2.32
C ILE A 128 -6.99 -19.83 -3.52
N PHE A 129 -7.66 -20.09 -4.65
CA PHE A 129 -7.58 -19.24 -5.84
C PHE A 129 -8.08 -17.82 -5.58
N TRP A 130 -9.17 -17.69 -4.83
CA TRP A 130 -9.75 -16.39 -4.46
C TRP A 130 -8.77 -15.54 -3.64
N LYS A 131 -8.05 -16.14 -2.69
CA LYS A 131 -6.99 -15.48 -1.93
C LYS A 131 -5.83 -15.07 -2.82
N SER A 132 -5.27 -16.00 -3.59
CA SER A 132 -4.12 -15.72 -4.45
C SER A 132 -4.41 -14.62 -5.49
N SER A 133 -5.65 -14.51 -5.98
CA SER A 133 -6.03 -13.43 -6.90
C SER A 133 -6.00 -12.02 -6.29
N ARG A 134 -5.91 -11.91 -4.96
CA ARG A 134 -5.96 -10.64 -4.20
C ARG A 134 -4.65 -10.30 -3.49
N GLU A 135 -3.71 -11.24 -3.43
CA GLU A 135 -2.35 -11.00 -2.92
C GLU A 135 -1.49 -10.14 -3.86
N HIS A 136 -1.98 -9.87 -5.08
CA HIS A 136 -1.29 -9.09 -6.11
C HIS A 136 -1.92 -7.71 -6.41
N ILE A 137 -2.80 -7.20 -5.52
CA ILE A 137 -3.44 -5.87 -5.61
C ILE A 137 -3.03 -5.02 -4.40
#